data_AF-A0A6B3H9S7-F1
#
_entry.id   AF-A0A6B3H9S7-F1
#
_cell.length_a   1.000
_cell.length_b   1.000
_cell.length_c   1.000
_cell.angle_alpha   90.00
_cell.angle_beta   90.00
_cell.angle_gamma   90.00
#
_symmetry.space_group_name_H-M   'P 1'
#
loop_
_entity.id
_entity.type
_entity.pdbx_description
1 polymer ?
#
loop_
_entity_poly.entity_id
_entity_poly.type
_entity_poly.pdbx_seq_one_letter_code
_entity_poly.pdbx_strand_id
1 'polypeptide(L)'
;MALKPEPTAPFHSVQYALRVLESVSQHGDGVTDAQISRETGLPTGHLASLLLTLRREGYVEQVSDGAYVIGASLLLLGSGAARRQALEG
;
A
#
# COMPACT_ATOMS: atom_id res chain seq x y z
N MET A 1 -33.27 -18.66 -4.84
CA MET A 1 -32.41 -17.60 -4.27
C MET A 1 -31.37 -17.25 -5.33
N ALA A 2 -31.45 -16.05 -5.92
CA ALA A 2 -30.44 -15.58 -6.85
C ALA A 2 -29.27 -15.01 -6.05
N LEU A 3 -28.11 -15.67 -6.11
CA LEU A 3 -26.85 -15.06 -5.71
C LEU A 3 -26.60 -13.94 -6.73
N LYS A 4 -26.83 -12.69 -6.32
CA LYS A 4 -26.36 -11.55 -7.10
C LYS A 4 -24.82 -11.66 -7.08
N PRO A 5 -24.14 -11.72 -8.24
CA PRO A 5 -22.70 -11.55 -8.22
C PRO A 5 -22.42 -10.18 -7.60
N GLU A 6 -21.62 -10.16 -6.53
CA GLU A 6 -21.09 -8.91 -6.01
C GLU A 6 -20.47 -8.14 -7.17
N PRO A 7 -20.69 -6.81 -7.28
CA PRO A 7 -20.01 -6.03 -8.30
C PRO A 7 -18.52 -6.11 -8.00
N THR A 8 -17.82 -7.00 -8.71
CA THR A 8 -16.38 -7.01 -8.85
C THR A 8 -16.02 -5.78 -9.69
N ALA A 9 -16.12 -4.61 -9.07
CA ALA A 9 -15.79 -3.37 -9.71
C ALA A 9 -14.25 -3.27 -9.78
N PRO A 10 -13.66 -3.09 -10.97
CA PRO A 10 -12.20 -3.05 -11.17
C PRO A 10 -11.48 -1.89 -10.47
N PHE A 11 -12.20 -1.03 -9.73
CA PHE A 11 -11.68 0.19 -9.11
C PHE A 11 -11.29 0.04 -7.62
N HIS A 12 -11.80 -0.97 -6.89
CA HIS A 12 -11.53 -1.07 -5.45
C HIS A 12 -10.11 -1.54 -5.13
N SER A 13 -9.52 -2.40 -5.95
CA SER A 13 -8.15 -2.92 -5.73
C SER A 13 -7.10 -1.81 -5.77
N VAL A 14 -7.22 -0.88 -6.72
CA VAL A 14 -6.31 0.27 -6.83
C VAL A 14 -6.50 1.22 -5.65
N GLN A 15 -7.75 1.53 -5.27
CA GLN A 15 -8.02 2.36 -4.10
C GLN A 15 -7.43 1.77 -2.82
N TYR A 16 -7.58 0.46 -2.63
CA TYR A 16 -7.00 -0.23 -1.49
C TYR A 16 -5.47 -0.25 -1.54
N ALA A 17 -4.87 -0.45 -2.71
CA ALA A 17 -3.42 -0.34 -2.89
C ALA A 17 -2.92 1.03 -2.43
N LEU A 18 -3.54 2.11 -2.90
CA LEU A 18 -3.15 3.47 -2.53
C LEU A 18 -3.31 3.72 -1.03
N ARG A 19 -4.42 3.31 -0.42
CA ARG A 19 -4.63 3.43 1.03
C ARG A 19 -3.60 2.67 1.86
N VAL A 20 -3.20 1.49 1.40
CA VAL A 20 -2.14 0.72 2.06
C VAL A 20 -0.80 1.45 1.94
N LEU A 21 -0.45 1.98 0.76
CA LEU A 21 0.79 2.75 0.57
C LEU A 21 0.81 4.04 1.41
N GLU A 22 -0.33 4.72 1.55
CA GLU A 22 -0.50 5.87 2.44
C GLU A 22 -0.33 5.49 3.92
N SER A 23 -0.92 4.38 4.37
CA SER A 23 -0.76 3.88 5.74
C SER A 23 0.71 3.57 6.04
N VAL A 24 1.40 2.87 5.12
CA VAL A 24 2.84 2.57 5.28
C VAL A 24 3.69 3.84 5.29
N SER A 25 3.37 4.85 4.46
CA SER A 25 4.17 6.08 4.37
C SER A 25 4.05 6.98 5.61
N GLN A 26 2.96 6.87 6.35
CA GLN A 26 2.77 7.56 7.63
C GLN A 26 3.60 6.96 8.78
N HIS A 27 4.12 5.75 8.61
CA HIS A 27 4.84 4.99 9.64
C HIS A 27 6.28 4.70 9.21
N GLY A 28 7.17 5.68 9.39
CA GLY A 28 8.58 5.59 8.98
C GLY A 28 9.36 4.44 9.62
N ASP A 29 9.01 4.02 10.83
CA ASP A 29 9.63 2.90 11.55
C ASP A 29 9.03 1.53 11.18
N GLY A 30 8.02 1.51 10.31
CA GLY A 30 7.32 0.30 9.88
C GLY A 30 5.93 0.14 10.52
N VAL A 31 5.04 -0.55 9.80
CA VAL A 31 3.66 -0.80 10.23
C VAL A 31 3.27 -2.27 10.04
N THR A 32 2.54 -2.84 11.00
CA THR A 32 2.08 -4.23 10.93
C THR A 32 0.87 -4.40 10.02
N ASP A 33 0.65 -5.60 9.48
CA ASP A 33 -0.55 -5.94 8.71
C ASP A 33 -1.85 -5.73 9.50
N ALA A 34 -1.85 -6.05 10.80
CA ALA A 34 -2.97 -5.80 11.70
C ALA A 34 -3.28 -4.30 11.85
N GLN A 35 -2.25 -3.45 11.88
CA GLN A 35 -2.43 -2.01 11.96
C GLN A 35 -2.91 -1.43 10.62
N ILE A 36 -2.31 -1.85 9.50
CA ILE A 36 -2.77 -1.47 8.16
C ILE A 36 -4.24 -1.88 7.96
N SER A 37 -4.63 -3.09 8.35
CA SER A 37 -6.02 -3.57 8.25
C SER A 37 -7.00 -2.68 9.03
N ARG A 38 -6.61 -2.24 10.24
CA ARG A 38 -7.41 -1.33 11.06
C ARG A 38 -7.55 0.06 10.44
N GLU A 39 -6.46 0.63 9.92
CA GLU A 39 -6.45 1.98 9.34
C GLU A 39 -7.19 2.05 8.00
N THR A 40 -7.09 0.99 7.20
CA THR A 40 -7.64 0.95 5.84
C THR A 40 -9.04 0.33 5.76
N GLY A 41 -9.46 -0.37 6.81
CA GLY A 41 -10.72 -1.14 6.87
C GLY A 41 -10.72 -2.41 6.01
N LEU A 42 -9.57 -2.83 5.47
CA LEU A 42 -9.47 -4.04 4.67
C LEU A 42 -9.52 -5.31 5.53
N PRO A 43 -10.28 -6.34 5.12
CA PRO A 43 -10.14 -7.68 5.69
C PRO A 43 -8.72 -8.22 5.50
N THR A 44 -8.17 -8.86 6.53
CA THR A 44 -6.78 -9.35 6.57
C THR A 44 -6.43 -10.26 5.40
N GLY A 45 -7.36 -11.11 4.94
CA GLY A 45 -7.12 -12.00 3.79
C GLY A 45 -6.89 -11.26 2.47
N HIS A 46 -7.64 -10.17 2.23
CA HIS A 46 -7.44 -9.31 1.06
C HIS A 46 -6.16 -8.49 1.18
N LEU A 47 -5.89 -7.98 2.39
CA LEU A 47 -4.67 -7.22 2.67
C LEU A 47 -3.41 -8.07 2.43
N ALA A 48 -3.38 -9.33 2.86
CA ALA A 48 -2.22 -10.21 2.66
C ALA A 48 -1.88 -10.39 1.18
N SER A 49 -2.89 -10.58 0.33
CA SER A 49 -2.71 -10.74 -1.12
C SER A 49 -2.22 -9.43 -1.77
N LEU A 50 -2.70 -8.29 -1.28
CA LEU A 50 -2.29 -6.98 -1.74
C LEU A 50 -0.84 -6.65 -1.33
N LEU A 51 -0.47 -6.90 -0.06
CA LEU A 51 0.90 -6.71 0.44
C LEU A 51 1.90 -7.60 -0.30
N LEU A 52 1.53 -8.84 -0.62
CA LEU A 52 2.37 -9.71 -1.44
C LEU A 52 2.66 -9.10 -2.81
N THR A 53 1.63 -8.55 -3.46
CA THR A 53 1.78 -7.88 -4.76
C THR A 53 2.66 -6.64 -4.63
N LEU A 54 2.36 -5.75 -3.69
CA LEU A 54 3.12 -4.52 -3.48
C LEU A 54 4.60 -4.79 -3.13
N ARG A 55 4.89 -5.86 -2.40
CA ARG A 55 6.26 -6.31 -2.12
C ARG A 55 6.99 -6.80 -3.36
N ARG A 56 6.33 -7.62 -4.18
CA ARG A 56 6.92 -8.14 -5.42
C ARG A 56 7.29 -7.03 -6.39
N GLU A 57 6.47 -5.99 -6.44
CA GLU A 57 6.67 -4.80 -7.26
C GLU A 57 7.59 -3.75 -6.61
N GLY A 58 8.08 -4.00 -5.39
CA GLY A 58 9.03 -3.12 -4.68
C GLY A 58 8.44 -1.83 -4.13
N TYR A 59 7.12 -1.71 -4.02
CA TYR A 59 6.46 -0.54 -3.44
C TYR A 59 6.53 -0.51 -1.91
N VAL A 60 6.55 -1.68 -1.28
CA VAL A 60 6.75 -1.86 0.15
C VAL A 60 7.77 -2.96 0.39
N GLU A 61 8.42 -2.94 1.54
CA GLU A 61 9.36 -3.96 1.98
C GLU A 61 8.92 -4.49 3.34
N GLN A 62 9.15 -5.78 3.60
CA GLN A 62 8.91 -6.35 4.93
C GLN A 62 10.24 -6.48 5.66
N VAL A 63 10.32 -5.90 6.84
CA VAL A 63 11.49 -5.92 7.71
C VAL A 63 11.44 -7.09 8.70
N SER A 64 12.52 -7.28 9.48
CA SER A 64 12.76 -8.49 10.28
C SER A 64 11.72 -8.78 11.37
N ASP A 65 10.97 -7.78 11.80
CA ASP A 65 9.86 -7.90 12.78
C ASP A 65 8.50 -8.18 12.10
N GLY A 66 8.48 -8.31 10.78
CA GLY A 66 7.27 -8.52 9.99
C GLY A 66 6.51 -7.23 9.65
N ALA A 67 6.98 -6.07 10.10
CA ALA A 67 6.43 -4.77 9.73
C ALA A 67 6.77 -4.42 8.28
N TYR A 68 5.97 -3.51 7.71
CA TYR A 68 6.09 -3.05 6.35
C TYR A 68 6.58 -1.61 6.32
N VAL A 69 7.57 -1.34 5.49
CA VAL A 69 8.14 -0.01 5.22
C VAL A 69 8.02 0.34 3.75
N ILE A 70 8.25 1.61 3.41
CA ILE A 70 8.26 2.08 2.02
C ILE A 70 9.40 1.44 1.24
N GLY A 71 9.09 0.89 0.07
CA GLY A 71 10.07 0.30 -0.84
C GLY A 71 10.61 1.30 -1.87
N ALA A 72 11.74 0.95 -2.47
CA ALA A 72 12.44 1.80 -3.44
C ALA A 72 11.59 2.25 -4.63
N SER A 73 10.68 1.41 -5.14
CA SER A 73 9.82 1.75 -6.30
C SER A 73 8.93 2.95 -5.99
N LEU A 74 8.39 3.04 -4.77
CA LEU A 74 7.55 4.16 -4.36
C LEU A 74 8.35 5.44 -4.18
N LEU A 75 9.57 5.34 -3.63
CA LEU A 75 10.49 6.49 -3.52
C LEU A 75 10.84 7.05 -4.91
N LEU A 76 11.14 6.18 -5.88
CA LEU A 76 11.42 6.59 -7.25
C LEU A 76 10.24 7.33 -7.88
N LEU A 77 9.01 6.85 -7.68
CA LEU A 77 7.81 7.52 -8.18
C LEU A 77 7.59 8.90 -7.54
N GLY A 78 7.81 9.03 -6.22
CA GLY A 78 7.67 10.30 -5.51
C GLY A 78 8.80 11.31 -5.82
N SER A 79 9.99 10.82 -6.18
CA SER A 79 11.18 11.65 -6.38
C SER A 79 11.07 12.66 -7.52
N GLY A 80 10.25 12.38 -8.54
CA GLY A 80 10.05 13.29 -9.68
C GLY A 80 9.42 14.64 -9.30
N ALA A 81 8.53 14.64 -8.30
CA ALA A 81 7.91 15.85 -7.77
C ALA A 81 8.88 16.63 -6.88
N ALA A 82 9.58 15.95 -5.97
CA ALA A 82 10.57 16.55 -5.08
C ALA A 82 11.73 17.19 -5.86
N ARG A 83 12.21 16.54 -6.93
CA ARG A 83 13.24 17.09 -7.82
C ARG A 83 12.79 18.37 -8.52
N ARG A 84 11.52 18.47 -8.94
CA ARG A 84 10.99 19.68 -9.59
C ARG A 84 10.93 20.85 -8.62
N GLN A 85 10.43 20.62 -7.40
CA GLN A 85 10.39 21.64 -6.35
C GLN A 85 11.78 22.17 -6.00
N ALA A 86 12.80 21.31 -5.95
CA ALA A 86 14.17 21.70 -5.67
C ALA A 86 14.86 22.50 -6.80
N LEU A 87 14.31 22.48 -8.02
CA LEU A 87 14.82 23.25 -9.17
C LEU A 87 14.08 24.59 -9.36
N GLU A 88 12.89 24.72 -8.77
CA GLU A 88 12.03 25.90 -8.85
C GLU A 88 12.14 26.81 -7.61
N GLY A 89 12.86 26.38 -6.56
CA GLY A 89 13.17 27.16 -5.35
C GLY A 89 14.60 27.68 -5.34
#